data_AF-A0A8K1FQU8-F1
#
_entry.id   AF-A0A8K1FQU8-F1
#
_cell.length_a   1.000
_cell.length_b   1.000
_cell.length_c   1.000
_cell.angle_alpha   90.00
_cell.angle_beta   90.00
_cell.angle_gamma   90.00
#
_symmetry.space_group_name_H-M   'P 1'
#
loop_
_entity.id
_entity.type
_entity.pdbx_description
1 polymer ?
#
loop_
_entity_poly.entity_id
_entity_poly.type
_entity_poly.pdbx_seq_one_letter_code
_entity_poly.pdbx_strand_id
1 'polypeptide(L)'
;MQRIGFLVNPYAGSGGRIGNKGSDDLHVENPEIRDRVLRFLKNAPFEAEYIIPKFKMGELYFKKSNLTFKYSTIDVGDSAITTRNDTILSVREFIRNNVDIIVFVGGDGTARDVYEGLKGNEKIPILGIPAGVKMHSGVFASTPEAGALLLSKFLKGEAKIV
;
A
#
# COMPACT_ATOMS: atom_id res chain seq x y z
N MET A 1 -2.32 17.84 -10.44
CA MET A 1 -2.95 17.13 -9.32
C MET A 1 -2.07 15.94 -9.03
N GLN A 2 -1.65 15.74 -7.78
CA GLN A 2 -0.71 14.66 -7.44
C GLN A 2 -1.43 13.31 -7.50
N ARG A 3 -0.75 12.29 -8.02
CA ARG A 3 -1.26 10.93 -8.18
C ARG A 3 -0.51 9.97 -7.26
N ILE A 4 -1.27 9.23 -6.45
CA ILE A 4 -0.75 8.25 -5.51
C ILE A 4 -1.17 6.86 -5.97
N GLY A 5 -0.22 5.97 -6.21
CA GLY A 5 -0.52 4.54 -6.32
C GLY A 5 -0.70 3.97 -4.91
N PHE A 6 -1.86 3.42 -4.58
CA PHE A 6 -2.09 2.84 -3.25
C PHE A 6 -2.52 1.37 -3.35
N LEU A 7 -1.73 0.45 -2.78
CA LEU A 7 -2.05 -0.98 -2.76
C LEU A 7 -1.98 -1.58 -1.35
N VAL A 8 -2.75 -2.63 -1.14
CA VAL A 8 -2.80 -3.40 0.10
C VAL A 8 -2.52 -4.86 -0.22
N ASN A 9 -1.56 -5.47 0.50
CA ASN A 9 -1.46 -6.92 0.55
C ASN A 9 -2.31 -7.43 1.74
N PRO A 10 -3.45 -8.08 1.49
CA PRO A 10 -4.38 -8.49 2.55
C PRO A 10 -3.83 -9.61 3.45
N TYR A 11 -2.79 -10.33 3.01
CA TYR A 11 -2.18 -11.45 3.73
C TYR A 11 -0.95 -11.02 4.56
N ALA A 12 -0.45 -9.80 4.35
CA ALA A 12 0.77 -9.36 4.99
C ALA A 12 0.67 -9.40 6.52
N GLY A 13 1.65 -10.03 7.16
CA GLY A 13 1.70 -10.16 8.62
C GLY A 13 0.91 -11.35 9.20
N SER A 14 0.21 -12.14 8.36
CA SER A 14 -0.51 -13.33 8.84
C SER A 14 0.46 -14.38 9.41
N GLY A 15 1.54 -14.71 8.70
CA GLY A 15 2.52 -15.76 9.10
C GLY A 15 3.12 -15.60 10.50
N GLY A 16 3.40 -14.37 10.93
CA GLY A 16 3.91 -14.08 12.28
C GLY A 16 2.94 -14.47 13.40
N ARG A 17 1.63 -14.46 13.16
CA ARG A 17 0.61 -14.88 14.13
C ARG A 17 0.51 -16.41 14.28
N ILE A 18 0.98 -17.14 13.28
CA ILE A 18 0.79 -18.60 13.13
C ILE A 18 2.09 -19.36 13.44
N GLY A 19 3.15 -18.68 13.88
CA GLY A 19 4.46 -19.28 14.16
C GLY A 19 5.25 -19.73 12.92
N ASN A 20 4.77 -19.41 11.71
CA ASN A 20 5.43 -19.75 10.46
C ASN A 20 6.31 -18.60 9.96
N LYS A 21 7.53 -18.91 9.50
CA LYS A 21 8.40 -17.95 8.81
C LYS A 21 7.86 -17.70 7.40
N GLY A 22 6.87 -16.82 7.29
CA GLY A 22 6.28 -16.41 6.01
C GLY A 22 4.76 -16.65 5.96
N SER A 23 4.08 -15.80 5.22
CA SER A 23 2.64 -15.90 4.89
C SER A 23 2.40 -16.56 3.54
N ASP A 24 3.47 -17.03 2.87
CA ASP A 24 3.50 -17.19 1.41
C ASP A 24 2.61 -18.34 0.91
N ASP A 25 2.30 -19.32 1.77
CA ASP A 25 1.37 -20.43 1.47
C ASP A 25 0.01 -20.31 2.20
N LEU A 26 -0.16 -19.27 3.01
CA LEU A 26 -1.34 -19.06 3.84
C LEU A 26 -2.11 -17.87 3.28
N HIS A 27 -3.11 -18.18 2.45
CA HIS A 27 -4.14 -17.22 2.00
C HIS A 27 -5.10 -16.83 3.13
N VAL A 28 -4.56 -16.65 4.34
CA VAL A 28 -5.26 -16.22 5.55
C VAL A 28 -5.08 -14.72 5.65
N GLU A 29 -6.16 -13.98 5.47
CA GLU A 29 -6.15 -12.53 5.56
C GLU A 29 -5.80 -12.08 6.98
N ASN A 30 -4.98 -11.04 7.09
CA ASN A 30 -4.64 -10.45 8.37
C ASN A 30 -5.78 -9.50 8.81
N PRO A 31 -6.50 -9.80 9.91
CA PRO A 31 -7.66 -9.01 10.34
C PRO A 31 -7.29 -7.57 10.74
N GLU A 32 -6.03 -7.30 11.08
CA GLU A 32 -5.56 -5.96 11.46
C GLU A 32 -5.38 -5.01 10.26
N ILE A 33 -5.29 -5.54 9.04
CA ILE A 33 -5.07 -4.73 7.83
C ILE A 33 -6.14 -3.67 7.70
N ARG A 34 -7.41 -4.02 7.95
CA ARG A 34 -8.53 -3.09 7.81
C ARG A 34 -8.37 -1.89 8.73
N ASP A 35 -8.08 -2.12 10.01
CA ASP A 35 -7.88 -1.03 10.98
C ASP A 35 -6.70 -0.13 10.56
N ARG A 36 -5.58 -0.74 10.18
CA ARG A 36 -4.37 -0.02 9.76
C ARG A 36 -4.61 0.85 8.52
N VAL A 37 -5.31 0.33 7.52
CA VAL A 37 -5.66 1.08 6.31
C VAL A 37 -6.59 2.25 6.67
N LEU A 38 -7.63 2.03 7.49
CA LEU A 38 -8.57 3.10 7.85
C LEU A 38 -7.91 4.21 8.67
N ARG A 39 -6.99 3.86 9.57
CA ARG A 39 -6.19 4.84 10.34
C ARG A 39 -5.29 5.69 9.44
N PHE A 40 -4.70 5.09 8.40
CA PHE A 40 -3.98 5.83 7.37
C PHE A 40 -4.94 6.75 6.60
N LEU A 41 -6.02 6.21 6.03
CA LEU A 41 -6.96 6.97 5.18
C LEU A 41 -7.59 8.16 5.91
N LYS A 42 -7.87 8.05 7.22
CA LYS A 42 -8.41 9.16 8.02
C LYS A 42 -7.54 10.43 8.00
N ASN A 43 -6.23 10.28 7.78
CA ASN A 43 -5.25 11.37 7.80
C ASN A 43 -4.55 11.57 6.45
N ALA A 44 -4.96 10.82 5.41
CA ALA A 44 -4.34 10.86 4.10
C ALA A 44 -4.75 12.14 3.34
N PRO A 45 -3.93 12.65 2.40
CA PRO A 45 -4.26 13.84 1.63
C PRO A 45 -5.47 13.59 0.73
N PHE A 46 -6.58 14.30 0.98
CA PHE A 46 -7.85 14.14 0.26
C PHE A 46 -7.86 14.83 -1.11
N GLU A 47 -6.97 15.80 -1.31
CA GLU A 47 -6.81 16.57 -2.54
C GLU A 47 -6.12 15.80 -3.68
N ALA A 48 -5.40 14.73 -3.34
CA ALA A 48 -4.69 13.88 -4.28
C ALA A 48 -5.64 12.89 -4.99
N GLU A 49 -5.23 12.42 -6.17
CA GLU A 49 -5.89 11.34 -6.89
C GLU A 49 -5.23 10.01 -6.53
N TYR A 50 -6.03 9.03 -6.11
CA TYR A 50 -5.55 7.68 -5.78
C TYR A 50 -5.82 6.70 -6.92
N ILE A 51 -4.78 6.00 -7.37
CA ILE A 51 -4.89 4.89 -8.30
C ILE A 51 -4.81 3.61 -7.47
N ILE A 52 -5.87 2.79 -7.48
CA ILE A 52 -5.99 1.66 -6.55
C ILE A 52 -6.38 0.35 -7.27
N PRO A 53 -5.87 -0.82 -6.84
CA PRO A 53 -6.35 -2.09 -7.37
C PRO A 53 -7.77 -2.40 -6.91
N LYS A 54 -8.47 -3.23 -7.67
CA LYS A 54 -9.84 -3.68 -7.37
C LYS A 54 -9.90 -4.55 -6.12
N PHE A 55 -11.12 -4.68 -5.59
CA PHE A 55 -11.44 -5.58 -4.48
C PHE A 55 -10.57 -5.33 -3.23
N LYS A 56 -10.04 -6.40 -2.63
CA LYS A 56 -9.33 -6.39 -1.34
C LYS A 56 -7.92 -5.83 -1.38
N MET A 57 -7.42 -5.48 -2.56
CA MET A 57 -6.10 -4.86 -2.71
C MET A 57 -6.13 -3.33 -2.66
N GLY A 58 -7.32 -2.70 -2.60
CA GLY A 58 -7.42 -1.25 -2.42
C GLY A 58 -8.86 -0.75 -2.39
N GLU A 59 -9.62 -1.01 -3.46
CA GLU A 59 -10.96 -0.47 -3.70
C GLU A 59 -11.93 -0.63 -2.51
N LEU A 60 -11.94 -1.81 -1.87
CA LEU A 60 -12.87 -2.08 -0.75
C LEU A 60 -12.65 -1.12 0.43
N TYR A 61 -11.42 -0.67 0.68
CA TYR A 61 -11.13 0.23 1.79
C TYR A 61 -11.62 1.65 1.51
N PHE A 62 -11.44 2.14 0.28
CA PHE A 62 -11.94 3.46 -0.12
C PHE A 62 -13.47 3.50 -0.09
N LYS A 63 -14.14 2.48 -0.65
CA LYS A 63 -15.62 2.39 -0.63
C LYS A 63 -16.21 2.31 0.78
N LYS A 64 -15.55 1.62 1.71
CA LYS A 64 -16.06 1.38 3.08
C LYS A 64 -15.57 2.40 4.11
N SER A 65 -14.75 3.38 3.71
CA SER A 65 -14.15 4.36 4.64
C SER A 65 -15.11 5.46 5.11
N ASN A 66 -16.24 5.67 4.42
CA ASN A 66 -17.12 6.84 4.58
C ASN A 66 -16.39 8.19 4.40
N LEU A 67 -15.24 8.20 3.70
CA LEU A 67 -14.46 9.39 3.37
C LEU A 67 -14.58 9.70 1.88
N THR A 68 -14.50 10.99 1.52
CA THR A 68 -14.56 11.43 0.13
C THR A 68 -13.14 11.55 -0.44
N PHE A 69 -12.78 10.61 -1.30
CA PHE A 69 -11.51 10.62 -2.05
C PHE A 69 -11.77 10.71 -3.55
N LYS A 70 -10.83 11.33 -4.28
CA LYS A 70 -10.73 11.16 -5.73
C LYS A 70 -9.90 9.92 -6.00
N TYR A 71 -10.51 8.90 -6.62
CA TYR A 71 -9.77 7.70 -6.97
C TYR A 71 -10.27 7.07 -8.27
N SER A 72 -9.39 6.31 -8.92
CA SER A 72 -9.71 5.42 -10.03
C SER A 72 -9.15 4.02 -9.77
N THR A 73 -9.77 3.01 -10.39
CA THR A 73 -9.40 1.61 -10.19
C THR A 73 -8.63 1.06 -11.37
N ILE A 74 -7.57 0.30 -11.11
CA ILE A 74 -6.86 -0.52 -12.12
C ILE A 74 -7.42 -1.93 -12.15
N ASP A 75 -7.35 -2.61 -13.29
CA ASP A 75 -7.86 -3.97 -13.47
C ASP A 75 -6.88 -5.03 -12.93
N VAL A 76 -6.57 -4.93 -11.65
CA VAL A 76 -5.68 -5.85 -10.92
C VAL A 76 -6.31 -6.18 -9.57
N GLY A 77 -6.17 -7.43 -9.13
CA GLY A 77 -6.73 -7.95 -7.89
C GLY A 77 -7.97 -8.81 -8.12
N ASP A 78 -8.32 -9.59 -7.10
CA ASP A 78 -9.39 -10.58 -7.12
C ASP A 78 -10.14 -10.56 -5.78
N SER A 79 -11.43 -10.91 -5.81
CA SER A 79 -12.29 -10.89 -4.62
C SER A 79 -12.07 -12.07 -3.68
N ALA A 80 -11.60 -13.21 -4.19
CA ALA A 80 -11.36 -14.44 -3.46
C ALA A 80 -9.88 -14.60 -3.07
N ILE A 81 -8.95 -14.59 -4.03
CA ILE A 81 -7.53 -14.88 -3.79
C ILE A 81 -6.63 -13.94 -4.60
N THR A 82 -5.67 -13.31 -3.93
CA THR A 82 -4.63 -12.52 -4.61
C THR A 82 -3.25 -13.09 -4.34
N THR A 83 -2.29 -12.74 -5.19
CA THR A 83 -0.95 -13.31 -5.22
C THR A 83 0.10 -12.21 -5.16
N ARG A 84 1.37 -12.61 -4.98
CA ARG A 84 2.50 -11.70 -5.15
C ARG A 84 2.53 -11.05 -6.54
N ASN A 85 2.09 -11.76 -7.58
CA ASN A 85 2.07 -11.25 -8.94
C ASN A 85 1.09 -10.09 -9.09
N ASP A 86 -0.04 -10.12 -8.37
CA ASP A 86 -0.99 -8.99 -8.36
C ASP A 86 -0.38 -7.73 -7.74
N THR A 87 0.51 -7.87 -6.75
CA THR A 87 1.26 -6.73 -6.19
C THR A 87 2.20 -6.13 -7.24
N ILE A 88 2.96 -6.98 -7.95
CA ILE A 88 3.89 -6.56 -9.01
C ILE A 88 3.12 -5.89 -10.17
N LEU A 89 2.00 -6.47 -10.61
CA LEU A 89 1.16 -5.91 -11.66
C LEU A 89 0.54 -4.58 -11.25
N SER A 90 0.10 -4.44 -9.99
CA SER A 90 -0.44 -3.18 -9.48
C SER A 90 0.59 -2.05 -9.60
N VAL A 91 1.84 -2.32 -9.23
CA VAL A 91 2.93 -1.34 -9.37
C VAL A 91 3.20 -0.98 -10.83
N ARG A 92 3.17 -1.96 -11.74
CA ARG A 92 3.33 -1.70 -13.18
C ARG A 92 2.21 -0.83 -13.74
N GLU A 93 0.96 -1.05 -13.31
CA GLU A 93 -0.15 -0.19 -13.69
C GLU A 93 -0.02 1.21 -13.08
N PHE A 94 0.47 1.34 -11.84
CA PHE A 94 0.74 2.65 -11.25
C PHE A 94 1.77 3.45 -12.08
N ILE A 95 2.83 2.79 -12.54
CA ILE A 95 3.83 3.39 -13.43
C ILE A 95 3.16 3.87 -14.74
N ARG A 96 2.34 3.04 -15.38
CA ARG A 96 1.61 3.42 -16.61
C ARG A 96 0.66 4.60 -16.40
N ASN A 97 0.14 4.76 -15.18
CA ASN A 97 -0.74 5.86 -14.79
C ASN A 97 0.03 7.13 -14.32
N ASN A 98 1.37 7.11 -14.40
CA ASN A 98 2.25 8.22 -14.01
C ASN A 98 1.99 8.69 -12.57
N VAL A 99 2.02 7.77 -11.60
CA VAL A 99 1.94 8.14 -10.18
C VAL A 99 3.22 8.85 -9.72
N ASP A 100 3.07 9.80 -8.81
CA ASP A 100 4.19 10.55 -8.21
C ASP A 100 4.84 9.79 -7.05
N ILE A 101 4.07 8.91 -6.39
CA ILE A 101 4.50 8.09 -5.25
C ILE A 101 3.65 6.83 -5.15
N ILE A 102 4.25 5.73 -4.68
CA ILE A 102 3.53 4.49 -4.37
C ILE A 102 3.50 4.30 -2.85
N VAL A 103 2.31 4.12 -2.32
CA VAL A 103 2.06 3.76 -0.92
C VAL A 103 1.57 2.32 -0.88
N PHE A 104 2.17 1.48 -0.04
CA PHE A 104 1.73 0.09 0.10
C PHE A 104 1.51 -0.29 1.56
N VAL A 105 0.47 -1.06 1.84
CA VAL A 105 0.24 -1.66 3.16
C VAL A 105 0.72 -3.11 3.12
N GLY A 106 1.73 -3.44 3.91
CA GLY A 106 2.36 -4.74 3.81
C GLY A 106 3.50 -5.00 4.81
N GLY A 107 4.29 -6.03 4.49
CA GLY A 107 5.55 -6.34 5.18
C GLY A 107 6.73 -6.40 4.20
N ASP A 108 7.88 -6.90 4.64
CA ASP A 108 9.09 -6.92 3.80
C ASP A 108 8.93 -7.74 2.51
N GLY A 109 8.15 -8.82 2.53
CA GLY A 109 7.78 -9.55 1.31
C GLY A 109 7.02 -8.67 0.32
N THR A 110 6.03 -7.91 0.80
CA THR A 110 5.31 -6.92 -0.01
C THR A 110 6.25 -5.83 -0.53
N ALA A 111 7.18 -5.34 0.29
CA ALA A 111 8.17 -4.34 -0.12
C ALA A 111 9.07 -4.87 -1.24
N ARG A 112 9.48 -6.15 -1.15
CA ARG A 112 10.24 -6.83 -2.20
C ARG A 112 9.46 -6.95 -3.50
N ASP A 113 8.18 -7.33 -3.44
CA ASP A 113 7.32 -7.42 -4.62
C ASP A 113 7.06 -6.04 -5.25
N VAL A 114 6.90 -5.00 -4.42
CA VAL A 114 6.78 -3.61 -4.90
C VAL A 114 8.05 -3.18 -5.63
N TYR A 115 9.23 -3.44 -5.04
CA TYR A 115 10.51 -3.14 -5.65
C TYR A 115 10.72 -3.92 -6.97
N GLU A 116 10.26 -5.16 -7.04
CA GLU A 116 10.29 -5.94 -8.28
C GLU A 116 9.40 -5.33 -9.37
N GLY A 117 8.22 -4.83 -9.00
CA GLY A 117 7.33 -4.09 -9.92
C GLY A 117 7.93 -2.78 -10.43
N LEU A 118 8.81 -2.15 -9.65
CA LEU A 118 9.47 -0.88 -9.98
C LEU A 118 10.66 -1.00 -10.94
N LYS A 119 11.13 -2.20 -11.27
CA LYS A 119 12.33 -2.37 -12.12
C LYS A 119 12.26 -1.53 -13.39
N GLY A 120 13.27 -0.68 -13.60
CA GLY A 120 13.36 0.31 -14.68
C GLY A 120 12.70 1.67 -14.39
N ASN A 121 12.09 1.86 -13.21
CA ASN A 121 11.40 3.06 -12.76
C ASN A 121 11.70 3.37 -11.28
N GLU A 122 12.90 3.04 -10.79
CA GLU A 122 13.31 3.13 -9.39
C GLU A 122 13.33 4.56 -8.83
N LYS A 123 13.13 5.58 -9.68
CA LYS A 123 13.01 6.99 -9.27
C LYS A 123 11.67 7.31 -8.59
N ILE A 124 10.65 6.46 -8.77
CA ILE A 124 9.35 6.67 -8.13
C ILE A 124 9.47 6.31 -6.64
N PRO A 125 9.21 7.24 -5.71
CA PRO A 125 9.27 6.95 -4.28
C PRO A 125 8.26 5.90 -3.86
N ILE A 126 8.65 5.15 -2.82
CA ILE A 126 7.76 4.21 -2.13
C ILE A 126 7.66 4.55 -0.65
N LEU A 127 6.46 4.36 -0.10
CA LEU A 127 6.18 4.48 1.33
C LEU A 127 5.42 3.26 1.83
N GLY A 128 6.04 2.51 2.74
CA GLY A 128 5.41 1.36 3.39
C GLY A 128 4.57 1.77 4.61
N ILE A 129 3.37 1.22 4.71
CA ILE A 129 2.54 1.24 5.92
C ILE A 129 2.59 -0.15 6.56
N PRO A 130 3.04 -0.29 7.82
CA PRO A 130 3.30 -1.60 8.41
C PRO A 130 1.99 -2.35 8.69
N ALA A 131 1.85 -3.54 8.09
CA ALA A 131 0.72 -4.46 8.29
C ALA A 131 0.70 -5.17 9.66
N GLY A 132 1.79 -5.09 10.45
CA GLY A 132 1.96 -5.79 11.72
C GLY A 132 3.10 -5.18 12.55
N VAL A 133 3.65 -5.94 13.51
CA VAL A 133 4.83 -5.52 14.28
C VAL A 133 6.07 -5.62 13.38
N LYS A 134 6.57 -4.47 12.92
CA LYS A 134 7.85 -4.37 12.21
C LYS A 134 8.83 -3.67 13.13
N MET A 135 9.94 -4.33 13.47
CA MET A 135 10.87 -3.75 14.43
C MET A 135 11.72 -2.63 13.77
N HIS A 136 12.34 -2.82 12.59
CA HIS A 136 13.28 -1.81 12.06
C HIS A 136 13.50 -1.91 10.53
N SER A 137 12.51 -1.54 9.69
CA SER A 137 12.70 -1.50 8.22
C SER A 137 12.48 -0.08 7.69
N GLY A 138 13.52 0.50 7.07
CA GLY A 138 13.59 1.93 6.72
C GLY A 138 12.58 2.42 5.69
N VAL A 139 11.90 1.50 4.99
CA VAL A 139 10.83 1.83 4.02
C VAL A 139 9.48 2.07 4.70
N PHE A 140 9.30 1.65 5.96
CA PHE A 140 8.02 1.73 6.65
C PHE A 140 7.92 2.95 7.55
N ALA A 141 6.75 3.59 7.54
CA ALA A 141 6.38 4.55 8.58
C ALA A 141 6.24 3.85 9.95
N SER A 142 6.45 4.61 11.03
CA SER A 142 6.32 4.10 12.40
C SER A 142 4.89 3.70 12.75
N THR A 143 3.89 4.43 12.24
CA THR A 143 2.46 4.11 12.37
C THR A 143 1.70 4.47 11.08
N PRO A 144 0.47 3.97 10.87
CA PRO A 144 -0.37 4.40 9.77
C PRO A 144 -0.59 5.92 9.71
N GLU A 145 -0.80 6.57 10.85
CA GLU A 145 -0.98 8.03 10.94
C GLU A 145 0.31 8.77 10.56
N ALA A 146 1.47 8.30 11.04
CA ALA A 146 2.75 8.87 10.69
C ALA A 146 3.03 8.75 9.19
N GLY A 147 2.62 7.63 8.57
CA GLY A 147 2.71 7.44 7.12
C GLY A 147 1.83 8.43 6.34
N ALA A 148 0.60 8.66 6.79
CA ALA A 148 -0.29 9.63 6.17
C ALA A 148 0.23 11.08 6.31
N LEU A 149 0.80 11.42 7.46
CA LEU A 149 1.46 12.71 7.70
C LEU A 149 2.70 12.88 6.80
N LEU A 150 3.54 11.84 6.70
CA LEU A 150 4.74 11.87 5.87
C LEU A 150 4.39 12.05 4.39
N LEU A 151 3.38 11.33 3.91
CA LEU A 151 2.85 11.48 2.56
C LEU A 151 2.36 12.92 2.33
N SER A 152 1.59 13.48 3.26
CA SER A 152 1.10 14.87 3.15
C SER A 152 2.25 15.88 3.09
N LYS A 153 3.28 15.71 3.92
CA LYS A 153 4.49 16.56 3.89
C LYS A 153 5.26 16.42 2.59
N PHE A 154 5.40 15.20 2.09
CA PHE A 154 6.07 14.93 0.81
C PHE A 154 5.35 15.64 -0.35
N LEU A 155 4.02 15.52 -0.43
CA LEU A 155 3.23 16.21 -1.45
C LEU A 155 3.30 17.74 -1.35
N LYS A 156 3.50 18.29 -0.15
CA LYS A 156 3.71 19.73 0.05
C LYS A 156 5.15 20.20 -0.20
N GLY A 157 6.08 19.28 -0.49
CA GLY A 157 7.51 19.58 -0.64
C GLY A 157 8.24 19.83 0.68
N GLU A 158 7.62 19.51 1.82
CA GLU A 158 8.15 19.69 3.18
C GLU A 158 8.97 18.48 3.66
N ALA A 159 8.90 17.35 2.94
CA ALA A 159 9.73 16.17 3.15
C ALA A 159 10.44 15.77 1.86
N LYS A 160 11.65 15.23 1.97
CA LYS A 160 12.47 14.80 0.84
C LYS A 160 12.90 13.35 1.03
N ILE A 161 13.07 12.64 -0.08
CA ILE A 161 13.72 11.33 -0.12
C ILE A 161 15.20 11.59 0.15
N VAL A 162 15.77 10.86 1.11
CA VAL A 162 17.19 10.91 1.48
C VAL A 162 17.93 9.67 1.03
#